data_AF-A0A7K3KPD8-F1
#
_entry.id   AF-A0A7K3KPD8-F1
#
_cell.length_a   1.000
_cell.length_b   1.000
_cell.length_c   1.000
_cell.angle_alpha   90.00
_cell.angle_beta   90.00
_cell.angle_gamma   90.00
#
_symmetry.space_group_name_H-M   'P 1'
#
loop_
_entity.id
_entity.type
_entity.pdbx_description
1 polymer ?
#
loop_
_entity_poly.entity_id
_entity_poly.type
_entity_poly.pdbx_seq_one_letter_code
_entity_poly.pdbx_strand_id
1 'polypeptide(L)'
;MAGFYIVVTKPVNTTLIAATRAGKGQKYIEPMIDIWMRQKNQPNIIATDPKGELLRKNAFALAIQGYEVKSVNTLNPQYSTAYNIYSYALMAADRGNSEMTARILTGIGDVLFAAEGDNAFWYGSASKLVNLCAEAIIDYALEDARRLRLDPTLSYTMKESKVDDVFGEVSAANVVHILNQLYAATITYEKDHELLELAGYKEDTQALWVFLSLIGKLPMTTLRTNISSDFAFLQAQAGSEKMMSSILTIALQNMSFFREEAITKVTSGNPSKTLDFVGLGFPRRFSMWFDDHLIDLNVLSPAKTVMQVYRDKELTQPYFDEGIKDGKPYEDYSNYTHIGEFEKGWIHGAIRGKLDQDTSYIKLSINNTRGRL
;
A
#
# COMPACT_ATOMS: atom_id res chain seq x y z
N MET A 1 5.83 -18.37 49.26
CA MET A 1 5.08 -17.10 49.04
C MET A 1 3.97 -17.40 48.05
N ALA A 2 2.71 -17.32 48.47
CA ALA A 2 1.58 -17.42 47.54
C ALA A 2 1.48 -16.09 46.79
N GLY A 3 1.84 -16.07 45.52
CA GLY A 3 1.57 -14.97 44.61
C GLY A 3 0.27 -15.23 43.87
N PHE A 4 -0.47 -14.18 43.52
CA PHE A 4 -1.56 -14.27 42.56
C PHE A 4 -1.14 -13.55 41.27
N TYR A 5 -1.58 -14.09 40.14
CA TYR A 5 -1.38 -13.47 38.83
C TYR A 5 -2.68 -12.82 38.39
N ILE A 6 -2.62 -11.59 37.90
CA ILE A 6 -3.73 -10.93 37.21
C ILE A 6 -3.50 -11.13 35.71
N VAL A 7 -4.44 -11.80 35.05
CA VAL A 7 -4.40 -12.01 33.60
C VAL A 7 -5.48 -11.15 32.96
N VAL A 8 -5.06 -10.24 32.08
CA VAL A 8 -5.97 -9.43 31.25
C VAL A 8 -6.05 -10.08 29.88
N THR A 9 -7.23 -10.56 29.50
CA THR A 9 -7.46 -11.29 28.23
C THR A 9 -7.94 -10.40 27.09
N LYS A 10 -8.28 -9.14 27.38
CA LYS A 10 -8.66 -8.14 26.37
C LYS A 10 -7.43 -7.41 25.84
N PRO A 11 -7.45 -6.91 24.59
CA PRO A 11 -6.38 -6.07 24.06
C PRO A 11 -6.28 -4.79 24.92
N VAL A 12 -5.15 -4.65 25.61
CA VAL A 12 -4.82 -3.47 26.43
C VAL A 12 -3.43 -2.99 26.07
N ASN A 13 -3.27 -1.67 26.00
CA ASN A 13 -1.97 -1.05 25.79
C ASN A 13 -1.19 -1.02 27.10
N THR A 14 0.10 -1.34 27.05
CA THR A 14 0.99 -1.33 28.22
C THR A 14 2.12 -0.33 28.01
N THR A 15 2.32 0.56 28.99
CA THR A 15 3.44 1.52 28.99
C THR A 15 4.47 1.10 30.02
N LEU A 16 5.70 0.83 29.58
CA LEU A 16 6.84 0.53 30.46
C LEU A 16 7.71 1.77 30.66
N ILE A 17 7.76 2.28 31.89
CA ILE A 17 8.62 3.42 32.27
C ILE A 17 9.83 2.87 33.01
N ALA A 18 11.03 3.10 32.45
CA ALA A 18 12.28 2.64 33.05
C ALA A 18 13.45 3.57 32.69
N ALA A 19 14.28 3.89 33.69
CA ALA A 19 15.50 4.68 33.50
C ALA A 19 16.54 3.95 32.63
N THR A 20 17.46 4.71 32.03
CA THR A 20 18.59 4.15 31.27
C THR A 20 19.41 3.23 32.16
N ARG A 21 19.83 2.07 31.65
CA ARG A 21 20.54 0.98 32.38
C ARG A 21 19.72 0.22 33.43
N ALA A 22 18.41 0.46 33.55
CA ALA A 22 17.53 -0.35 34.40
C ALA A 22 17.29 -1.78 33.85
N GLY A 23 17.77 -2.08 32.63
CA GLY A 23 17.63 -3.38 31.99
C GLY A 23 16.28 -3.61 31.31
N LYS A 24 15.58 -2.55 30.88
CA LYS A 24 14.23 -2.66 30.26
C LYS A 24 14.15 -3.66 29.09
N GLY A 25 15.18 -3.73 28.25
CA GLY A 25 15.28 -4.71 27.16
C GLY A 25 15.32 -6.13 27.71
N GLN A 26 16.35 -6.45 28.49
CA GLN A 26 16.61 -7.80 29.00
C GLN A 26 15.60 -8.31 30.02
N LYS A 27 15.02 -7.43 30.85
CA LYS A 27 14.12 -7.83 31.93
C LYS A 27 12.65 -7.92 31.53
N TYR A 28 12.23 -7.20 30.49
CA TYR A 28 10.82 -7.11 30.12
C TYR A 28 10.57 -7.40 28.64
N ILE A 29 11.26 -6.70 27.73
CA ILE A 29 11.00 -6.82 26.28
C ILE A 29 11.40 -8.20 25.76
N GLU A 30 12.61 -8.67 26.08
CA GLU A 30 13.09 -9.98 25.61
C GLU A 30 12.26 -11.15 26.18
N PRO A 31 11.95 -11.21 27.49
CA PRO A 31 11.04 -12.23 28.01
C PRO A 31 9.64 -12.17 27.38
N MET A 32 9.14 -10.97 27.05
CA MET A 32 7.85 -10.82 26.39
C MET A 32 7.86 -11.40 24.97
N ILE A 33 8.93 -11.18 24.20
CA ILE A 33 9.12 -11.82 22.90
C ILE A 33 9.18 -13.34 23.05
N ASP A 34 9.92 -13.87 24.04
CA ASP A 34 9.97 -15.32 24.30
C ASP A 34 8.60 -15.91 24.66
N ILE A 35 7.81 -15.21 25.48
CA ILE A 35 6.44 -15.62 25.80
C ILE A 35 5.58 -15.64 24.54
N TRP A 36 5.60 -14.58 23.73
CA TRP A 36 4.83 -14.51 22.48
C TRP A 36 5.20 -15.60 21.48
N MET A 37 6.48 -15.91 21.34
CA MET A 37 6.96 -16.98 20.46
C MET A 37 6.39 -18.35 20.82
N ARG A 38 6.09 -18.59 22.10
CA ARG A 38 5.57 -19.87 22.64
C ARG A 38 4.05 -19.93 22.71
N GLN A 39 3.34 -18.86 22.33
CA GLN A 39 1.88 -18.86 22.36
C GLN A 39 1.32 -19.82 21.30
N LYS A 40 0.23 -20.52 21.64
CA LYS A 40 -0.51 -21.37 20.68
C LYS A 40 -0.91 -20.60 19.42
N ASN A 41 -1.40 -19.36 19.62
CA ASN A 41 -1.71 -18.42 18.56
C ASN A 41 -0.61 -17.35 18.56
N GLN A 42 0.45 -17.59 17.78
CA GLN A 42 1.59 -16.70 17.66
C GLN A 42 1.15 -15.33 17.09
N PRO A 43 1.43 -14.20 17.78
CA PRO A 43 1.08 -12.88 17.27
C PRO A 43 2.13 -12.40 16.26
N ASN A 44 1.74 -11.46 15.40
CA ASN A 44 2.71 -10.67 14.63
C ASN A 44 3.43 -9.69 15.56
N ILE A 45 4.75 -9.56 15.38
CA ILE A 45 5.58 -8.69 16.22
C ILE A 45 6.14 -7.58 15.33
N ILE A 46 5.75 -6.33 15.62
CA ILE A 46 6.34 -5.13 15.04
C ILE A 46 7.11 -4.42 16.17
N ALA A 47 8.40 -4.21 15.97
CA ALA A 47 9.27 -3.59 16.96
C ALA A 47 10.14 -2.50 16.32
N THR A 48 10.17 -1.33 16.95
CA THR A 48 11.15 -0.29 16.64
C THR A 48 12.43 -0.57 17.41
N ASP A 49 13.50 -0.88 16.69
CA ASP A 49 14.79 -1.29 17.29
C ASP A 49 15.93 -0.36 16.83
N PRO A 50 16.03 0.85 17.39
CA PRO A 50 17.01 1.84 16.95
C PRO A 50 18.47 1.39 17.15
N LYS A 51 18.73 0.35 17.95
CA LYS A 51 20.07 -0.22 18.18
C LYS A 51 20.34 -1.53 17.44
N GLY A 52 19.31 -2.12 16.84
CA GLY A 52 19.37 -3.47 16.25
C GLY A 52 19.63 -4.59 17.26
N GLU A 53 19.51 -4.34 18.56
CA GLU A 53 19.82 -5.33 19.61
C GLU A 53 18.75 -6.44 19.67
N LEU A 54 17.47 -6.07 19.50
CA LEU A 54 16.36 -7.02 19.50
C LEU A 54 16.43 -7.93 18.28
N LEU A 55 16.69 -7.36 17.10
CA LEU A 55 16.82 -8.12 15.85
C LEU A 55 18.00 -9.10 15.95
N ARG A 56 19.19 -8.62 16.28
CA ARG A 56 20.41 -9.46 16.36
C ARG A 56 20.25 -10.62 17.34
N LYS A 57 19.54 -10.40 18.46
CA LYS A 57 19.39 -11.39 19.51
C LYS A 57 18.28 -12.40 19.25
N ASN A 58 17.14 -11.96 18.69
CA ASN A 58 15.94 -12.78 18.61
C ASN A 58 15.64 -13.33 17.21
N ALA A 59 16.26 -12.81 16.14
CA ALA A 59 15.92 -13.21 14.76
C ALA A 59 16.01 -14.73 14.53
N PHE A 60 17.09 -15.37 15.00
CA PHE A 60 17.25 -16.82 14.84
C PHE A 60 16.20 -17.63 15.63
N ALA A 61 15.91 -17.21 16.87
CA ALA A 61 14.90 -17.88 17.71
C ALA A 61 13.49 -17.75 17.11
N LEU A 62 13.14 -16.54 16.63
CA LEU A 62 11.89 -16.27 15.92
C LEU A 62 11.77 -17.16 14.67
N ALA A 63 12.82 -17.24 13.85
CA ALA A 63 12.84 -18.07 12.65
C ALA A 63 12.61 -19.56 12.94
N ILE A 64 13.25 -20.11 13.99
CA ILE A 64 13.00 -21.50 14.44
C ILE A 64 11.54 -21.73 14.83
N GLN A 65 10.89 -20.74 15.44
CA GLN A 65 9.49 -20.80 15.83
C GLN A 65 8.52 -20.57 14.64
N GLY A 66 9.05 -20.46 13.42
CA GLY A 66 8.29 -20.32 12.19
C GLY A 66 7.84 -18.90 11.88
N TYR A 67 8.50 -17.88 12.46
CA TYR A 67 8.29 -16.49 12.08
C TYR A 67 9.09 -16.14 10.82
N GLU A 68 8.47 -15.37 9.92
CA GLU A 68 9.19 -14.68 8.86
C GLU A 68 9.75 -13.35 9.40
N VAL A 69 11.04 -13.33 9.72
CA VAL A 69 11.69 -12.14 10.28
C VAL A 69 12.10 -11.20 9.15
N LYS A 70 11.47 -10.02 9.10
CA LYS A 70 11.82 -8.92 8.20
C LYS A 70 12.37 -7.75 8.99
N SER A 71 13.22 -6.94 8.35
CA SER A 71 13.74 -5.71 8.97
C SER A 71 13.85 -4.60 7.93
N VAL A 72 13.30 -3.43 8.26
CA VAL A 72 13.52 -2.19 7.50
C VAL A 72 14.66 -1.44 8.18
N ASN A 73 15.87 -1.54 7.62
CA ASN A 73 17.12 -1.10 8.25
C ASN A 73 17.84 -0.07 7.37
N THR A 74 17.78 1.18 7.80
CA THR A 74 18.46 2.29 7.12
C THR A 74 19.97 2.33 7.40
N LEU A 75 20.46 1.74 8.49
CA LEU A 75 21.88 1.69 8.82
C LEU A 75 22.64 0.66 7.98
N ASN A 76 22.00 -0.47 7.68
CA ASN A 76 22.55 -1.53 6.83
C ASN A 76 21.57 -1.90 5.71
N PRO A 77 21.44 -1.07 4.66
CA PRO A 77 20.46 -1.28 3.59
C PRO A 77 20.60 -2.62 2.87
N GLN A 78 21.81 -3.19 2.80
CA GLN A 78 22.08 -4.47 2.13
C GLN A 78 21.33 -5.66 2.75
N TYR A 79 21.02 -5.59 4.05
CA TYR A 79 20.29 -6.63 4.77
C TYR A 79 18.84 -6.19 5.08
N SER A 80 18.39 -5.09 4.50
CA SER A 80 17.04 -4.56 4.70
C SER A 80 16.05 -5.20 3.73
N THR A 81 14.85 -5.48 4.22
CA THR A 81 13.67 -5.60 3.38
C THR A 81 13.30 -4.20 2.89
N ALA A 82 12.93 -4.08 1.62
CA ALA A 82 12.46 -2.81 1.10
C ALA A 82 11.07 -2.49 1.68
N TYR A 83 10.73 -1.22 1.81
CA TYR A 83 9.41 -0.73 2.14
C TYR A 83 9.12 0.52 1.32
N ASN A 84 8.49 0.31 0.18
CA ASN A 84 8.03 1.38 -0.69
C ASN A 84 6.65 1.86 -0.25
N ILE A 85 6.58 3.11 0.19
CA ILE A 85 5.37 3.73 0.77
C ILE A 85 4.20 3.83 -0.22
N TYR A 86 4.47 3.88 -1.52
CA TYR A 86 3.43 4.01 -2.55
C TYR A 86 2.90 2.67 -3.06
N SER A 87 3.49 1.54 -2.66
CA SER A 87 3.11 0.20 -3.13
C SER A 87 1.62 -0.06 -2.94
N TYR A 88 1.06 0.30 -1.78
CA TYR A 88 -0.35 0.06 -1.50
C TYR A 88 -1.30 0.93 -2.31
N ALA A 89 -0.93 2.19 -2.54
CA ALA A 89 -1.71 3.08 -3.40
C ALA A 89 -1.70 2.56 -4.84
N LEU A 90 -0.54 2.15 -5.36
CA LEU A 90 -0.41 1.54 -6.67
C LEU A 90 -1.24 0.26 -6.81
N MET A 91 -1.17 -0.65 -5.83
CA MET A 91 -1.96 -1.88 -5.84
C MET A 91 -3.47 -1.61 -5.78
N ALA A 92 -3.91 -0.58 -5.05
CA ALA A 92 -5.31 -0.16 -5.04
C ALA A 92 -5.73 0.40 -6.41
N ALA A 93 -4.87 1.21 -7.03
CA ALA A 93 -5.12 1.79 -8.34
C ALA A 93 -5.15 0.73 -9.47
N ASP A 94 -4.25 -0.27 -9.43
CA ASP A 94 -4.24 -1.41 -10.38
C ASP A 94 -5.53 -2.23 -10.30
N ARG A 95 -6.12 -2.33 -9.09
CA ARG A 95 -7.41 -2.97 -8.86
C ARG A 95 -8.60 -2.08 -9.22
N GLY A 96 -8.35 -0.86 -9.69
CA GLY A 96 -9.39 0.10 -10.05
C GLY A 96 -10.09 0.78 -8.87
N ASN A 97 -9.53 0.68 -7.65
CA ASN A 97 -10.06 1.30 -6.44
C ASN A 97 -9.39 2.67 -6.20
N SER A 98 -9.92 3.69 -6.88
CA SER A 98 -9.41 5.06 -6.80
C SER A 98 -9.65 5.71 -5.43
N GLU A 99 -10.74 5.37 -4.75
CA GLU A 99 -11.04 5.91 -3.41
C GLU A 99 -9.98 5.47 -2.40
N MET A 100 -9.66 4.17 -2.38
CA MET A 100 -8.62 3.63 -1.51
C MET A 100 -7.24 4.18 -1.88
N THR A 101 -6.97 4.37 -3.17
CA THR A 101 -5.73 5.01 -3.65
C THR A 101 -5.58 6.40 -3.03
N ALA A 102 -6.59 7.26 -3.19
CA ALA A 102 -6.58 8.62 -2.64
C ALA A 102 -6.46 8.63 -1.11
N ARG A 103 -7.18 7.72 -0.43
CA ARG A 103 -7.11 7.58 1.05
C ARG A 103 -5.70 7.23 1.53
N ILE A 104 -5.03 6.28 0.87
CA ILE A 104 -3.66 5.88 1.22
C ILE A 104 -2.69 7.03 0.98
N LEU A 105 -2.77 7.70 -0.18
CA LEU A 105 -1.90 8.84 -0.50
C LEU A 105 -2.10 10.00 0.49
N THR A 106 -3.34 10.26 0.90
CA THR A 106 -3.65 11.26 1.94
C THR A 106 -3.00 10.88 3.26
N GLY A 107 -3.12 9.63 3.71
CA GLY A 107 -2.46 9.18 4.94
C GLY A 107 -0.94 9.25 4.89
N ILE A 108 -0.31 9.00 3.74
CA ILE A 108 1.13 9.23 3.55
C ILE A 108 1.45 10.72 3.71
N GLY A 109 0.64 11.58 3.09
CA GLY A 109 0.74 13.03 3.19
C GLY A 109 0.65 13.53 4.63
N ASP A 110 -0.33 13.05 5.40
CA ASP A 110 -0.53 13.44 6.81
C ASP A 110 0.68 13.12 7.69
N VAL A 111 1.40 12.02 7.40
CA VAL A 111 2.61 11.64 8.12
C VAL A 111 3.82 12.49 7.71
N LEU A 112 3.96 12.78 6.42
CA LEU A 112 5.13 13.51 5.89
C LEU A 112 5.01 15.04 6.03
N PHE A 113 3.79 15.56 6.12
CA PHE A 113 3.50 17.00 6.07
C PHE A 113 2.70 17.48 7.28
N ALA A 114 2.88 16.86 8.45
CA ALA A 114 2.21 17.27 9.67
C ALA A 114 2.62 18.71 10.07
N ALA A 115 1.64 19.63 10.15
CA ALA A 115 1.85 21.01 10.56
C ALA A 115 0.63 21.59 11.28
N GLU A 116 0.86 22.57 12.17
CA GLU A 116 -0.18 23.27 12.93
C GLU A 116 -0.23 24.77 12.58
N GLY A 117 -1.38 25.41 12.83
CA GLY A 117 -1.58 26.85 12.65
C GLY A 117 -1.44 27.31 11.20
N ASP A 118 -0.85 28.49 10.98
CA ASP A 118 -0.69 29.10 9.65
C ASP A 118 0.15 28.25 8.68
N ASN A 119 0.99 27.35 9.21
CA ASN A 119 1.75 26.42 8.40
C ASN A 119 0.90 25.28 7.82
N ALA A 120 -0.28 24.99 8.39
CA ALA A 120 -1.14 23.90 7.94
C ALA A 120 -1.57 24.08 6.48
N PHE A 121 -1.85 25.32 6.06
CA PHE A 121 -2.18 25.61 4.66
C PHE A 121 -1.01 25.24 3.73
N TRP A 122 0.20 25.67 4.06
CA TRP A 122 1.38 25.50 3.23
C TRP A 122 1.80 24.04 3.11
N TYR A 123 1.82 23.34 4.25
CA TYR A 123 2.15 21.91 4.31
C TYR A 123 1.05 21.05 3.69
N GLY A 124 -0.23 21.39 3.88
CA GLY A 124 -1.35 20.73 3.21
C GLY A 124 -1.29 20.87 1.69
N SER A 125 -0.95 22.07 1.20
CA SER A 125 -0.76 22.32 -0.24
C SER A 125 0.45 21.57 -0.81
N ALA A 126 1.55 21.50 -0.04
CA ALA A 126 2.75 20.73 -0.42
C ALA A 126 2.46 19.23 -0.46
N SER A 127 1.74 18.71 0.53
CA SER A 127 1.25 17.32 0.56
C SER A 127 0.39 17.01 -0.67
N LYS A 128 -0.53 17.93 -1.03
CA LYS A 128 -1.37 17.78 -2.23
C LYS A 128 -0.53 17.73 -3.51
N LEU A 129 0.48 18.59 -3.64
CA LEU A 129 1.39 18.59 -4.78
C LEU A 129 2.19 17.29 -4.89
N VAL A 130 2.69 16.76 -3.78
CA VAL A 130 3.38 15.46 -3.74
C VAL A 130 2.43 14.33 -4.16
N ASN A 131 1.20 14.34 -3.67
CA ASN A 131 0.20 13.34 -4.05
C ASN A 131 -0.14 13.41 -5.54
N LEU A 132 -0.29 14.60 -6.13
CA LEU A 132 -0.47 14.78 -7.57
C LEU A 132 0.67 14.15 -8.38
N CYS A 133 1.92 14.36 -7.94
CA CYS A 133 3.08 13.75 -8.59
C CYS A 133 3.12 12.23 -8.42
N ALA A 134 2.75 11.71 -7.25
CA ALA A 134 2.65 10.27 -7.02
C ALA A 134 1.55 9.63 -7.89
N GLU A 135 0.38 10.25 -7.97
CA GLU A 135 -0.72 9.81 -8.83
C GLU A 135 -0.33 9.84 -10.31
N ALA A 136 0.41 10.85 -10.76
CA ALA A 136 0.90 10.92 -12.13
C ALA A 136 1.84 9.76 -12.48
N ILE A 137 2.76 9.40 -11.58
CA ILE A 137 3.67 8.25 -11.76
C ILE A 137 2.87 6.93 -11.72
N ILE A 138 1.89 6.83 -10.83
CA ILE A 138 0.98 5.66 -10.77
C ILE A 138 0.23 5.52 -12.09
N ASP A 139 -0.36 6.60 -12.62
CA ASP A 139 -1.10 6.57 -13.89
C ASP A 139 -0.22 6.10 -15.06
N TYR A 140 1.00 6.65 -15.15
CA TYR A 140 1.99 6.23 -16.13
C TYR A 140 2.33 4.74 -16.00
N ALA A 141 2.64 4.27 -14.79
CA ALA A 141 2.99 2.88 -14.53
C ALA A 141 1.84 1.92 -14.86
N LEU A 142 0.59 2.31 -14.61
CA LEU A 142 -0.60 1.53 -14.97
C LEU A 142 -0.79 1.43 -16.48
N GLU A 143 -0.52 2.50 -17.23
CA GLU A 143 -0.60 2.47 -18.69
C GLU A 143 0.46 1.53 -19.29
N ASP A 144 1.70 1.62 -18.81
CA ASP A 144 2.78 0.74 -19.27
C ASP A 144 2.55 -0.72 -18.84
N ALA A 145 2.06 -0.96 -17.62
CA ALA A 145 1.65 -2.30 -17.19
C ALA A 145 0.53 -2.88 -18.06
N ARG A 146 -0.46 -2.07 -18.47
CA ARG A 146 -1.51 -2.48 -19.40
C ARG A 146 -0.91 -2.88 -20.75
N ARG A 147 0.00 -2.07 -21.31
CA ARG A 147 0.68 -2.39 -22.58
C ARG A 147 1.44 -3.72 -22.49
N LEU A 148 2.20 -3.93 -21.41
CA LEU A 148 2.94 -5.18 -21.16
C LEU A 148 2.01 -6.39 -21.04
N ARG A 149 0.88 -6.26 -20.33
CA ARG A 149 -0.10 -7.35 -20.17
C ARG A 149 -0.75 -7.74 -21.50
N LEU A 150 -0.92 -6.79 -22.42
CA LEU A 150 -1.50 -7.01 -23.75
C LEU A 150 -0.50 -7.51 -24.80
N ASP A 151 0.81 -7.44 -24.54
CA ASP A 151 1.84 -7.86 -25.49
C ASP A 151 1.74 -9.38 -25.79
N PRO A 152 1.44 -9.79 -27.04
CA PRO A 152 1.30 -11.21 -27.38
C PRO A 152 2.64 -11.95 -27.46
N THR A 153 3.77 -11.24 -27.50
CA THR A 153 5.11 -11.83 -27.61
C THR A 153 5.67 -12.32 -26.27
N LEU A 154 5.07 -11.88 -25.17
CA LEU A 154 5.52 -12.20 -23.81
C LEU A 154 4.72 -13.36 -23.20
N SER A 155 5.44 -14.30 -22.57
CA SER A 155 4.81 -15.29 -21.69
C SER A 155 4.22 -14.60 -20.45
N TYR A 156 3.26 -15.26 -19.80
CA TYR A 156 2.66 -14.75 -18.56
C TYR A 156 3.71 -14.41 -17.48
N THR A 157 4.68 -15.29 -17.25
CA THR A 157 5.76 -15.05 -16.29
C THR A 157 6.62 -13.84 -16.64
N MET A 158 6.89 -13.61 -17.92
CA MET A 158 7.63 -12.42 -18.35
C MET A 158 6.79 -11.15 -18.19
N LYS A 159 5.48 -11.22 -18.42
CA LYS A 159 4.56 -10.08 -18.19
C LYS A 159 4.58 -9.67 -16.73
N GLU A 160 4.36 -10.61 -15.81
CA GLU A 160 4.34 -10.32 -14.37
C GLU A 160 5.68 -9.77 -13.87
N SER A 161 6.81 -10.32 -14.33
CA SER A 161 8.13 -9.78 -13.97
C SER A 161 8.31 -8.34 -14.45
N LYS A 162 7.95 -8.03 -15.70
CA LYS A 162 8.10 -6.67 -16.24
C LYS A 162 7.13 -5.68 -15.61
N VAL A 163 5.92 -6.13 -15.28
CA VAL A 163 4.95 -5.30 -14.54
C VAL A 163 5.48 -4.97 -13.15
N ASP A 164 6.09 -5.95 -12.46
CA ASP A 164 6.73 -5.72 -11.16
C ASP A 164 7.89 -4.71 -11.25
N ASP A 165 8.67 -4.74 -12.32
CA ASP A 165 9.73 -3.76 -12.58
C ASP A 165 9.18 -2.35 -12.81
N VAL A 166 8.19 -2.19 -13.69
CA VAL A 166 7.52 -0.89 -13.92
C VAL A 166 6.87 -0.36 -12.64
N PHE A 167 6.22 -1.24 -11.88
CA PHE A 167 5.64 -0.86 -10.60
C PHE A 167 6.69 -0.49 -9.54
N GLY A 168 7.90 -1.03 -9.64
CA GLY A 168 9.04 -0.63 -8.82
C GLY A 168 9.48 0.81 -9.04
N GLU A 169 9.18 1.40 -10.21
CA GLU A 169 9.46 2.81 -10.49
C GLU A 169 8.56 3.77 -9.73
N VAL A 170 7.41 3.31 -9.22
CA VAL A 170 6.52 4.11 -8.39
C VAL A 170 7.11 4.22 -6.97
N SER A 171 8.07 5.12 -6.80
CA SER A 171 8.83 5.27 -5.54
C SER A 171 8.93 6.72 -5.10
N ALA A 172 9.16 6.93 -3.80
CA ALA A 172 9.37 8.27 -3.25
C ALA A 172 10.60 8.98 -3.83
N ALA A 173 11.65 8.23 -4.17
CA ALA A 173 12.81 8.78 -4.86
C ALA A 173 12.44 9.34 -6.25
N ASN A 174 11.59 8.63 -7.00
CA ASN A 174 11.14 9.09 -8.31
C ASN A 174 10.13 10.24 -8.22
N VAL A 175 9.28 10.28 -7.19
CA VAL A 175 8.44 11.46 -6.91
C VAL A 175 9.31 12.70 -6.68
N VAL A 176 10.38 12.57 -5.88
CA VAL A 176 11.35 13.66 -5.67
C VAL A 176 12.10 14.02 -6.94
N HIS A 177 12.42 13.03 -7.78
CA HIS A 177 13.07 13.26 -9.06
C HIS A 177 12.21 14.13 -9.97
N ILE A 178 10.92 13.80 -10.13
CA ILE A 178 9.96 14.59 -10.91
C ILE A 178 9.84 16.01 -10.36
N LEU A 179 9.64 16.15 -9.05
CA LEU A 179 9.52 17.46 -8.40
C LEU A 179 10.75 18.34 -8.66
N ASN A 180 11.97 17.78 -8.60
CA ASN A 180 13.19 18.55 -8.84
C ASN A 180 13.43 18.85 -10.33
N GLN A 181 13.32 17.85 -11.20
CA GLN A 181 13.64 17.99 -12.63
C GLN A 181 12.65 18.90 -13.34
N LEU A 182 11.34 18.68 -13.12
CA LEU A 182 10.31 19.46 -13.80
C LEU A 182 10.18 20.87 -13.21
N TYR A 183 10.61 21.09 -11.97
CA TYR A 183 10.68 22.43 -11.41
C TYR A 183 11.85 23.24 -11.94
N ALA A 184 13.03 22.61 -12.06
CA ALA A 184 14.22 23.28 -12.56
C ALA A 184 14.10 23.69 -14.04
N ALA A 185 13.15 23.08 -14.77
CA ALA A 185 12.89 23.36 -16.17
C ALA A 185 11.73 24.37 -16.35
N THR A 186 11.94 25.34 -17.24
CA THR A 186 10.91 26.25 -17.73
C THR A 186 10.66 25.95 -19.20
N ILE A 187 9.39 25.81 -19.57
CA ILE A 187 8.95 25.74 -20.96
C ILE A 187 8.72 27.17 -21.44
N THR A 188 9.43 27.57 -22.49
CA THR A 188 9.38 28.94 -23.01
C THR A 188 8.37 29.06 -24.13
N TYR A 189 7.53 30.09 -24.10
CA TYR A 189 6.49 30.33 -25.11
C TYR A 189 7.07 30.51 -26.51
N GLU A 190 8.23 31.15 -26.63
CA GLU A 190 8.92 31.33 -27.92
C GLU A 190 9.21 29.99 -28.63
N LYS A 191 9.56 28.94 -27.87
CA LYS A 191 9.96 27.64 -28.42
C LYS A 191 8.82 26.65 -28.53
N ASP A 192 7.95 26.62 -27.52
CA ASP A 192 6.97 25.55 -27.31
C ASP A 192 5.54 26.09 -27.11
N HIS A 193 5.18 27.16 -27.85
CA HIS A 193 3.86 27.79 -27.75
C HIS A 193 2.68 26.80 -27.91
N GLU A 194 2.75 25.83 -28.83
CA GLU A 194 1.69 24.83 -29.02
C GLU A 194 1.47 23.98 -27.75
N LEU A 195 2.55 23.57 -27.08
CA LEU A 195 2.49 22.78 -25.86
C LEU A 195 1.92 23.60 -24.69
N LEU A 196 2.33 24.87 -24.57
CA LEU A 196 1.85 25.77 -23.54
C LEU A 196 0.38 26.12 -23.74
N GLU A 197 -0.05 26.41 -24.97
CA GLU A 197 -1.46 26.68 -25.27
C GLU A 197 -2.34 25.46 -25.00
N LEU A 198 -1.88 24.26 -25.35
CA LEU A 198 -2.57 23.01 -25.00
C LEU A 198 -2.71 22.84 -23.49
N ALA A 199 -1.69 23.23 -22.72
CA ALA A 199 -1.69 23.24 -21.26
C ALA A 199 -2.45 24.43 -20.63
N GLY A 200 -2.91 25.40 -21.44
CA GLY A 200 -3.68 26.57 -20.99
C GLY A 200 -2.84 27.78 -20.58
N TYR A 201 -1.57 27.82 -20.93
CA TYR A 201 -0.64 28.91 -20.62
C TYR A 201 -0.32 29.76 -21.85
N LYS A 202 -0.08 31.07 -21.63
CA LYS A 202 0.24 32.06 -22.67
C LYS A 202 1.59 32.74 -22.46
N GLU A 203 2.36 32.23 -21.50
CA GLU A 203 3.64 32.77 -21.06
C GLU A 203 4.52 31.62 -20.60
N ASP A 204 5.81 31.93 -20.42
CA ASP A 204 6.80 30.98 -19.91
C ASP A 204 6.32 30.38 -18.59
N THR A 205 6.33 29.04 -18.50
CA THR A 205 5.75 28.33 -17.36
C THR A 205 6.66 27.17 -16.95
N GLN A 206 6.76 26.90 -15.65
CA GLN A 206 7.53 25.76 -15.14
C GLN A 206 6.98 24.45 -15.70
N ALA A 207 7.88 23.55 -16.11
CA ALA A 207 7.53 22.30 -16.78
C ALA A 207 6.64 21.40 -15.91
N LEU A 208 6.75 21.47 -14.58
CA LEU A 208 5.88 20.73 -13.65
C LEU A 208 4.40 21.11 -13.82
N TRP A 209 4.10 22.41 -13.96
CA TRP A 209 2.72 22.88 -14.11
C TRP A 209 2.16 22.52 -15.48
N VAL A 210 2.98 22.64 -16.52
CA VAL A 210 2.64 22.18 -17.88
C VAL A 210 2.33 20.68 -17.86
N PHE A 211 3.19 19.87 -17.25
CA PHE A 211 3.01 18.43 -17.12
C PHE A 211 1.68 18.07 -16.44
N LEU A 212 1.40 18.63 -15.26
CA LEU A 212 0.17 18.34 -14.52
C LEU A 212 -1.09 18.83 -15.27
N SER A 213 -1.02 19.97 -15.97
CA SER A 213 -2.12 20.45 -16.83
C SER A 213 -2.42 19.51 -18.01
N LEU A 214 -1.37 18.93 -18.61
CA LEU A 214 -1.51 18.06 -19.77
C LEU A 214 -2.06 16.68 -19.44
N ILE A 215 -1.93 16.20 -18.20
CA ILE A 215 -2.59 14.96 -17.76
C ILE A 215 -4.10 15.04 -17.99
N GLY A 216 -4.69 16.22 -17.76
CA GLY A 216 -6.11 16.49 -18.02
C GLY A 216 -6.50 16.59 -19.50
N LYS A 217 -5.56 16.39 -20.43
CA LYS A 217 -5.81 16.32 -21.88
C LYS A 217 -5.71 14.90 -22.43
N LEU A 218 -5.25 13.95 -21.62
CA LEU A 218 -5.19 12.53 -21.98
C LEU A 218 -6.58 11.88 -21.86
N PRO A 219 -6.79 10.70 -22.47
CA PRO A 219 -8.02 9.93 -22.27
C PRO A 219 -8.33 9.74 -20.78
N MET A 220 -9.50 10.18 -20.35
CA MET A 220 -9.82 10.29 -18.93
C MET A 220 -10.03 8.93 -18.27
N THR A 221 -9.22 8.69 -17.23
CA THR A 221 -9.44 7.65 -16.23
C THR A 221 -9.95 8.32 -14.94
N THR A 222 -10.45 7.52 -13.99
CA THR A 222 -10.82 8.06 -12.66
C THR A 222 -9.63 8.74 -11.98
N LEU A 223 -8.42 8.18 -12.13
CA LEU A 223 -7.19 8.75 -11.57
C LEU A 223 -6.83 10.10 -12.22
N ARG A 224 -6.85 10.19 -13.56
CA ARG A 224 -6.60 11.45 -14.29
C ARG A 224 -7.63 12.53 -13.99
N THR A 225 -8.89 12.12 -13.76
CA THR A 225 -9.96 13.02 -13.34
C THR A 225 -9.63 13.63 -11.99
N ASN A 226 -9.23 12.80 -11.01
CA ASN A 226 -8.82 13.26 -9.68
C ASN A 226 -7.63 14.22 -9.76
N ILE A 227 -6.55 13.84 -10.47
CA ILE A 227 -5.36 14.67 -10.69
C ILE A 227 -5.78 16.04 -11.25
N SER A 228 -6.62 16.05 -12.30
CA SER A 228 -7.06 17.28 -12.96
C SER A 228 -7.86 18.18 -12.03
N SER A 229 -8.83 17.64 -11.28
CA SER A 229 -9.65 18.41 -10.35
C SER A 229 -8.82 18.95 -9.18
N ASP A 230 -7.92 18.13 -8.66
CA ASP A 230 -7.09 18.45 -7.50
C ASP A 230 -6.03 19.49 -7.84
N PHE A 231 -5.47 19.41 -9.04
CA PHE A 231 -4.51 20.40 -9.51
C PHE A 231 -5.19 21.75 -9.79
N ALA A 232 -6.37 21.75 -10.42
CA ALA A 232 -7.15 22.97 -10.62
C ALA A 232 -7.50 23.65 -9.28
N PHE A 233 -7.85 22.85 -8.26
CA PHE A 233 -8.09 23.36 -6.91
C PHE A 233 -6.83 23.96 -6.28
N LEU A 234 -5.68 23.27 -6.38
CA LEU A 234 -4.40 23.78 -5.88
C LEU A 234 -4.02 25.12 -6.53
N GLN A 235 -4.17 25.23 -7.86
CA GLN A 235 -3.91 26.48 -8.58
C GLN A 235 -4.82 27.63 -8.11
N ALA A 236 -6.11 27.35 -7.97
CA ALA A 236 -7.09 28.33 -7.50
C ALA A 236 -6.78 28.82 -6.07
N GLN A 237 -6.30 27.94 -5.20
CA GLN A 237 -5.92 28.29 -3.83
C GLN A 237 -4.60 29.06 -3.75
N ALA A 238 -3.60 28.69 -4.57
CA ALA A 238 -2.31 29.36 -4.55
C ALA A 238 -2.39 30.78 -5.13
N GLY A 239 -3.24 31.03 -6.13
CA GLY A 239 -3.57 32.37 -6.66
C GLY A 239 -2.41 33.16 -7.27
N SER A 240 -1.17 32.69 -7.19
CA SER A 240 0.03 33.33 -7.74
C SER A 240 1.17 32.33 -7.94
N GLU A 241 2.04 32.61 -8.92
CA GLU A 241 3.22 31.78 -9.21
C GLU A 241 4.21 31.73 -8.02
N LYS A 242 4.38 32.85 -7.30
CA LYS A 242 5.25 32.92 -6.13
C LYS A 242 4.80 31.96 -5.02
N MET A 243 3.49 31.85 -4.81
CA MET A 243 2.90 30.94 -3.84
C MET A 243 3.10 29.47 -4.24
N MET A 244 2.94 29.16 -5.53
CA MET A 244 3.23 27.83 -6.07
C MET A 244 4.71 27.43 -5.88
N SER A 245 5.64 28.36 -6.08
CA SER A 245 7.07 28.14 -5.84
C SER A 245 7.37 27.85 -4.35
N SER A 246 6.71 28.56 -3.43
CA SER A 246 6.81 28.28 -1.98
C SER A 246 6.27 26.90 -1.61
N ILE A 247 5.10 26.53 -2.14
CA ILE A 247 4.49 25.20 -1.91
C ILE A 247 5.45 24.09 -2.34
N LEU A 248 6.04 24.23 -3.51
CA LEU A 248 7.02 23.27 -4.00
C LEU A 248 8.28 23.21 -3.14
N THR A 249 8.79 24.37 -2.70
CA THR A 249 9.98 24.40 -1.83
C THR A 249 9.73 23.57 -0.56
N ILE A 250 8.53 23.67 0.02
CA ILE A 250 8.14 22.87 1.19
C ILE A 250 8.00 21.39 0.82
N ALA A 251 7.43 21.06 -0.34
CA ALA A 251 7.36 19.68 -0.85
C ALA A 251 8.76 19.06 -0.98
N LEU A 252 9.70 19.78 -1.60
CA LEU A 252 11.08 19.33 -1.77
C LEU A 252 11.82 19.18 -0.44
N GLN A 253 11.65 20.12 0.49
CA GLN A 253 12.26 20.03 1.82
C GLN A 253 11.84 18.75 2.55
N ASN A 254 10.53 18.49 2.62
CA ASN A 254 10.00 17.32 3.33
C ASN A 254 10.30 16.00 2.62
N MET A 255 10.42 16.00 1.29
CA MET A 255 10.70 14.77 0.54
C MET A 255 12.21 14.52 0.31
N SER A 256 13.07 15.50 0.56
CA SER A 256 14.50 15.44 0.22
C SER A 256 15.24 14.25 0.84
N PHE A 257 14.83 13.77 2.02
CA PHE A 257 15.46 12.64 2.70
C PHE A 257 15.33 11.32 1.90
N PHE A 258 14.34 11.19 1.02
CA PHE A 258 14.20 10.02 0.13
C PHE A 258 15.29 9.92 -0.94
N ARG A 259 16.15 10.94 -1.08
CA ARG A 259 17.30 10.94 -1.99
C ARG A 259 18.58 10.40 -1.35
N GLU A 260 18.61 10.24 -0.03
CA GLU A 260 19.77 9.67 0.63
C GLU A 260 19.94 8.22 0.19
N GLU A 261 21.14 7.82 -0.25
CA GLU A 261 21.40 6.50 -0.85
C GLU A 261 20.87 5.34 0.00
N ALA A 262 21.06 5.43 1.33
CA ALA A 262 20.59 4.42 2.26
C ALA A 262 19.06 4.37 2.34
N ILE A 263 18.38 5.52 2.36
CA ILE A 263 16.92 5.60 2.36
C ILE A 263 16.36 5.11 1.04
N THR A 264 16.86 5.61 -0.09
CA THR A 264 16.41 5.23 -1.43
C THR A 264 16.43 3.72 -1.62
N LYS A 265 17.52 3.03 -1.22
CA LYS A 265 17.63 1.57 -1.31
C LYS A 265 16.57 0.84 -0.50
N VAL A 266 16.21 1.37 0.65
CA VAL A 266 15.20 0.78 1.52
C VAL A 266 13.79 1.15 1.07
N THR A 267 13.56 2.31 0.46
CA THR A 267 12.21 2.81 0.12
C THR A 267 11.80 2.63 -1.34
N SER A 268 12.64 2.02 -2.18
CA SER A 268 12.40 1.91 -3.63
C SER A 268 12.38 0.45 -4.11
N GLY A 269 11.75 -0.44 -3.33
CA GLY A 269 11.58 -1.84 -3.73
C GLY A 269 10.40 -2.04 -4.67
N ASN A 270 10.55 -3.01 -5.59
CA ASN A 270 9.44 -3.55 -6.36
C ASN A 270 8.32 -4.09 -5.44
N PRO A 271 7.06 -4.10 -5.88
CA PRO A 271 5.96 -4.68 -5.11
C PRO A 271 6.21 -6.11 -4.63
N SER A 272 6.90 -6.94 -5.40
CA SER A 272 7.25 -8.31 -5.01
C SER A 272 8.25 -8.41 -3.85
N LYS A 273 9.04 -7.35 -3.61
CA LYS A 273 10.12 -7.30 -2.60
C LYS A 273 9.83 -6.35 -1.44
N THR A 274 8.75 -5.57 -1.56
CA THR A 274 8.33 -4.60 -0.54
C THR A 274 7.73 -5.32 0.67
N LEU A 275 7.93 -4.77 1.86
CA LEU A 275 7.37 -5.29 3.09
C LEU A 275 5.85 -5.15 3.06
N ASP A 276 5.16 -6.27 3.26
CA ASP A 276 3.71 -6.33 3.22
C ASP A 276 3.07 -6.35 4.63
N PHE A 277 2.82 -5.18 5.18
CA PHE A 277 2.04 -4.97 6.40
C PHE A 277 0.60 -5.49 6.32
N VAL A 278 -0.07 -5.37 5.17
CA VAL A 278 -1.43 -5.89 4.99
C VAL A 278 -1.45 -7.43 5.07
N GLY A 279 -0.41 -8.08 4.58
CA GLY A 279 -0.24 -9.53 4.62
C GLY A 279 0.12 -10.10 5.99
N LEU A 280 0.52 -9.27 6.97
CA LEU A 280 0.89 -9.75 8.31
C LEU A 280 -0.26 -10.54 8.97
N GLY A 281 -1.49 -10.03 8.90
CA GLY A 281 -2.66 -10.73 9.44
C GLY A 281 -3.09 -11.94 8.61
N PHE A 282 -2.86 -11.89 7.30
CA PHE A 282 -3.34 -12.87 6.33
C PHE A 282 -2.23 -13.18 5.29
N PRO A 283 -1.34 -14.14 5.59
CA PRO A 283 -0.16 -14.39 4.76
C PRO A 283 -0.50 -15.00 3.40
N ARG A 284 -1.69 -15.60 3.26
CA ARG A 284 -2.17 -16.20 2.01
C ARG A 284 -3.33 -15.37 1.48
N ARG A 285 -3.09 -14.58 0.45
CA ARG A 285 -4.11 -13.79 -0.24
C ARG A 285 -4.10 -14.17 -1.71
N PHE A 286 -5.28 -14.17 -2.31
CA PHE A 286 -5.43 -14.39 -3.73
C PHE A 286 -6.60 -13.58 -4.27
N SER A 287 -6.57 -13.37 -5.57
CA SER A 287 -7.58 -12.62 -6.28
C SER A 287 -8.01 -13.42 -7.50
N MET A 288 -9.29 -13.40 -7.81
CA MET A 288 -9.86 -14.03 -9.00
C MET A 288 -10.60 -12.95 -9.77
N TRP A 289 -10.33 -12.84 -11.07
CA TRP A 289 -11.04 -11.90 -11.95
C TRP A 289 -12.05 -12.66 -12.80
N PHE A 290 -13.24 -12.10 -12.94
CA PHE A 290 -14.33 -12.57 -13.78
C PHE A 290 -14.50 -11.58 -14.92
N ASP A 291 -14.63 -12.12 -16.13
CA ASP A 291 -14.88 -11.34 -17.33
C ASP A 291 -16.18 -10.52 -17.20
N ASP A 292 -16.16 -9.29 -17.70
CA ASP A 292 -17.29 -8.35 -17.66
C ASP A 292 -18.56 -8.97 -18.27
N HIS A 293 -18.43 -9.85 -19.27
CA HIS A 293 -19.56 -10.58 -19.85
C HIS A 293 -20.30 -11.47 -18.83
N LEU A 294 -19.59 -12.05 -17.84
CA LEU A 294 -20.21 -12.85 -16.77
C LEU A 294 -20.91 -11.98 -15.72
N ILE A 295 -20.47 -10.73 -15.58
CA ILE A 295 -21.05 -9.73 -14.66
C ILE A 295 -22.33 -9.15 -15.26
N ASP A 296 -22.28 -8.76 -16.54
CA ASP A 296 -23.38 -8.14 -17.29
C ASP A 296 -24.59 -9.06 -17.45
N LEU A 297 -24.38 -10.38 -17.44
CA LEU A 297 -25.47 -11.37 -17.43
C LEU A 297 -26.28 -11.35 -16.11
N ASN A 298 -25.98 -10.46 -15.15
CA ASN A 298 -26.66 -10.33 -13.85
C ASN A 298 -26.67 -11.63 -13.01
N VAL A 299 -25.86 -12.62 -13.37
CA VAL A 299 -25.69 -13.87 -12.62
C VAL A 299 -24.91 -13.61 -11.34
N LEU A 300 -23.98 -12.65 -11.40
CA LEU A 300 -22.98 -12.42 -10.37
C LEU A 300 -23.20 -11.12 -9.58
N SER A 301 -24.06 -10.20 -10.00
CA SER A 301 -24.32 -8.95 -9.27
C SER A 301 -25.79 -8.83 -8.80
N PRO A 302 -26.08 -8.67 -7.49
CA PRO A 302 -25.20 -8.67 -6.34
C PRO A 302 -25.09 -10.08 -5.73
N ALA A 303 -24.11 -10.88 -6.15
CA ALA A 303 -23.88 -12.19 -5.54
C ALA A 303 -22.96 -12.08 -4.33
N LYS A 304 -23.34 -12.74 -3.23
CA LYS A 304 -22.48 -12.89 -2.06
C LYS A 304 -21.49 -14.01 -2.31
N THR A 305 -20.21 -13.72 -2.17
CA THR A 305 -19.15 -14.71 -2.34
C THR A 305 -18.69 -15.20 -0.97
N VAL A 306 -18.62 -16.51 -0.80
CA VAL A 306 -18.12 -17.14 0.42
C VAL A 306 -17.02 -18.10 0.05
N MET A 307 -15.89 -17.98 0.73
CA MET A 307 -14.72 -18.77 0.46
C MET A 307 -14.32 -19.60 1.67
N GLN A 308 -14.10 -20.89 1.46
CA GLN A 308 -13.75 -21.84 2.51
C GLN A 308 -12.59 -22.72 2.05
N VAL A 309 -11.71 -23.07 2.99
CA VAL A 309 -10.52 -23.88 2.75
C VAL A 309 -10.73 -25.27 3.36
N TYR A 310 -10.37 -26.30 2.63
CA TYR A 310 -10.55 -27.71 2.97
C TYR A 310 -9.25 -28.49 2.88
N ARG A 311 -9.12 -29.51 3.73
CA ARG A 311 -7.99 -30.47 3.74
C ARG A 311 -8.10 -31.50 2.62
N ASP A 312 -9.31 -31.76 2.14
CA ASP A 312 -9.60 -32.80 1.17
C ASP A 312 -10.26 -32.25 -0.10
N LYS A 313 -10.03 -32.96 -1.21
CA LYS A 313 -10.56 -32.62 -2.53
C LYS A 313 -12.09 -32.67 -2.58
N GLU A 314 -12.69 -33.54 -1.78
CA GLU A 314 -14.14 -33.73 -1.71
C GLU A 314 -14.84 -32.64 -0.89
N LEU A 315 -14.09 -31.69 -0.33
CA LEU A 315 -14.59 -30.53 0.41
C LEU A 315 -15.40 -30.93 1.65
N THR A 316 -14.94 -31.93 2.39
CA THR A 316 -15.64 -32.48 3.57
C THR A 316 -15.00 -32.09 4.91
N GLN A 317 -13.70 -31.79 4.92
CA GLN A 317 -12.91 -31.47 6.10
C GLN A 317 -12.42 -30.02 6.04
N PRO A 318 -13.21 -29.04 6.50
CA PRO A 318 -12.81 -27.65 6.47
C PRO A 318 -11.64 -27.40 7.44
N TYR A 319 -10.73 -26.50 7.07
CA TYR A 319 -9.60 -26.08 7.91
C TYR A 319 -10.03 -25.36 9.18
N PHE A 320 -11.13 -24.62 9.08
CA PHE A 320 -11.72 -23.81 10.13
C PHE A 320 -13.21 -24.14 10.19
N ASP A 321 -13.76 -24.22 11.40
CA ASP A 321 -15.20 -24.43 11.57
C ASP A 321 -15.97 -23.39 10.73
N GLU A 322 -17.02 -23.85 10.04
CA GLU A 322 -17.91 -22.95 9.30
C GLU A 322 -18.27 -21.81 10.24
N GLY A 323 -17.97 -20.59 9.83
CA GLY A 323 -18.21 -19.42 10.65
C GLY A 323 -19.71 -19.14 10.77
N ILE A 324 -20.55 -20.07 11.20
CA ILE A 324 -21.95 -19.85 11.53
C ILE A 324 -22.21 -20.43 12.91
N LYS A 325 -22.31 -19.54 13.89
CA LYS A 325 -22.91 -19.85 15.20
C LYS A 325 -24.20 -19.05 15.30
N ASP A 326 -25.32 -19.72 15.55
CA ASP A 326 -26.65 -19.08 15.65
C ASP A 326 -27.09 -18.27 14.41
N GLY A 327 -26.77 -18.76 13.21
CA GLY A 327 -27.18 -18.12 11.95
C GLY A 327 -26.42 -16.81 11.62
N LYS A 328 -25.35 -16.51 12.35
CA LYS A 328 -24.48 -15.34 12.09
C LYS A 328 -23.05 -15.76 11.74
N PRO A 329 -22.43 -15.08 10.75
CA PRO A 329 -20.99 -15.16 10.51
C PRO A 329 -20.21 -15.03 11.82
N TYR A 330 -19.36 -15.99 12.15
CA TYR A 330 -18.49 -15.92 13.32
C TYR A 330 -17.58 -14.69 13.16
N GLU A 331 -17.65 -13.75 14.12
CA GLU A 331 -16.92 -12.48 14.08
C GLU A 331 -15.39 -12.65 14.20
N ASP A 332 -14.89 -13.87 14.42
CA ASP A 332 -13.47 -14.15 14.27
C ASP A 332 -13.18 -14.40 12.79
N TYR A 333 -12.50 -13.44 12.18
CA TYR A 333 -12.07 -13.35 10.78
C TYR A 333 -11.17 -14.53 10.31
N SER A 334 -11.55 -15.78 10.56
CA SER A 334 -10.80 -16.99 10.20
C SER A 334 -10.75 -17.21 8.68
N ASN A 335 -11.76 -16.71 7.95
CA ASN A 335 -11.83 -16.66 6.49
C ASN A 335 -12.22 -15.24 6.06
N TYR A 336 -11.27 -14.31 6.00
CA TYR A 336 -11.58 -12.95 5.53
C TYR A 336 -11.78 -12.98 4.02
N THR A 337 -13.03 -13.08 3.59
CA THR A 337 -13.45 -12.71 2.23
C THR A 337 -13.84 -11.24 2.31
N HIS A 338 -13.10 -10.35 1.66
CA HIS A 338 -13.61 -9.01 1.46
C HIS A 338 -14.76 -9.11 0.47
N ILE A 339 -15.95 -8.68 0.88
CA ILE A 339 -17.04 -8.38 -0.03
C ILE A 339 -16.64 -7.08 -0.71
N GLY A 340 -15.91 -7.18 -1.81
CA GLY A 340 -16.06 -6.16 -2.83
C GLY A 340 -17.47 -6.34 -3.38
N GLU A 341 -18.18 -5.25 -3.65
CA GLU A 341 -19.13 -5.28 -4.75
C GLU A 341 -18.38 -5.83 -5.98
N PHE A 342 -19.08 -6.29 -7.01
CA PHE A 342 -18.48 -6.53 -8.32
C PHE A 342 -17.99 -5.19 -8.90
N GLU A 343 -17.02 -4.52 -8.26
CA GLU A 343 -16.28 -3.42 -8.80
C GLU A 343 -15.33 -4.04 -9.83
N LYS A 344 -15.83 -4.16 -11.07
CA LYS A 344 -15.04 -4.55 -12.25
C LYS A 344 -14.49 -5.99 -12.20
N GLY A 345 -15.24 -6.91 -11.60
CA GLY A 345 -15.02 -8.36 -11.75
C GLY A 345 -14.06 -9.05 -10.79
N TRP A 346 -13.50 -8.35 -9.79
CA TRP A 346 -12.55 -8.96 -8.85
C TRP A 346 -13.21 -9.55 -7.61
N ILE A 347 -12.80 -10.77 -7.23
CA ILE A 347 -13.05 -11.40 -5.95
C ILE A 347 -11.72 -11.54 -5.21
N HIS A 348 -11.67 -11.07 -3.95
CA HIS A 348 -10.48 -11.14 -3.11
C HIS A 348 -10.69 -12.07 -1.92
N GLY A 349 -9.75 -12.99 -1.75
CA GLY A 349 -9.75 -13.96 -0.66
C GLY A 349 -8.48 -13.87 0.17
N ALA A 350 -8.61 -14.02 1.49
CA ALA A 350 -7.49 -14.07 2.42
C ALA A 350 -7.69 -15.20 3.45
N ILE A 351 -6.64 -15.99 3.68
CA ILE A 351 -6.64 -17.12 4.61
C ILE A 351 -5.73 -16.79 5.79
N ARG A 352 -6.28 -16.88 7.01
CA ARG A 352 -5.54 -16.73 8.26
C ARG A 352 -4.93 -18.06 8.70
N GLY A 353 -3.79 -18.01 9.38
CA GLY A 353 -3.21 -19.19 10.04
C GLY A 353 -2.30 -20.05 9.16
N LYS A 354 -1.85 -21.19 9.69
CA LYS A 354 -0.98 -22.14 8.99
C LYS A 354 -1.84 -23.30 8.47
N LEU A 355 -1.62 -23.68 7.21
CA LEU A 355 -2.17 -24.92 6.65
C LEU A 355 -1.20 -26.04 7.02
N ASP A 356 -1.71 -27.14 7.57
CA ASP A 356 -0.92 -28.27 8.08
C ASP A 356 -0.56 -29.29 7.00
N GLN A 357 -1.07 -29.11 5.78
CA GLN A 357 -0.80 -29.95 4.61
C GLN A 357 -0.18 -29.15 3.47
N ASP A 358 0.62 -29.83 2.64
CA ASP A 358 1.23 -29.24 1.44
C ASP A 358 0.21 -28.89 0.36
N THR A 359 -0.94 -29.56 0.35
CA THR A 359 -2.04 -29.34 -0.59
C THR A 359 -3.33 -29.08 0.18
N SER A 360 -4.02 -27.99 -0.16
CA SER A 360 -5.32 -27.63 0.38
C SER A 360 -6.24 -27.19 -0.75
N TYR A 361 -7.55 -27.31 -0.53
CA TYR A 361 -8.56 -27.05 -1.54
C TYR A 361 -9.39 -25.83 -1.13
N ILE A 362 -9.75 -24.99 -2.10
CA ILE A 362 -10.55 -23.79 -1.87
C ILE A 362 -11.89 -23.96 -2.59
N LYS A 363 -12.98 -23.76 -1.85
CA LYS A 363 -14.33 -23.66 -2.40
C LYS A 363 -14.75 -22.20 -2.43
N LEU A 364 -15.02 -21.69 -3.63
CA LEU A 364 -15.69 -20.41 -3.82
C LEU A 364 -17.18 -20.66 -4.08
N SER A 365 -18.04 -20.22 -3.16
CA SER A 365 -19.49 -20.29 -3.31
C SER A 365 -20.00 -18.92 -3.70
N ILE A 366 -20.68 -18.82 -4.84
CA ILE A 366 -21.25 -17.58 -5.34
C ILE A 366 -22.77 -17.66 -5.20
N ASN A 367 -23.32 -16.95 -4.22
CA ASN A 367 -24.73 -16.97 -3.88
C ASN A 367 -25.43 -15.76 -4.49
N ASN A 368 -26.14 -15.97 -5.61
CA ASN A 368 -26.97 -14.93 -6.19
C ASN A 368 -28.13 -14.58 -5.25
N THR A 369 -28.20 -13.33 -4.80
CA THR A 369 -29.27 -12.85 -3.91
C THR A 369 -30.63 -12.71 -4.61
N ARG A 370 -30.69 -12.85 -5.94
CA ARG A 370 -31.93 -12.74 -6.74
C ARG A 370 -32.63 -14.08 -7.05
N GLY A 371 -32.11 -15.22 -6.59
CA GLY A 371 -32.87 -16.48 -6.59
C GLY A 371 -33.26 -17.07 -7.95
N ARG A 372 -32.62 -16.66 -9.06
CA ARG A 372 -32.78 -17.31 -10.37
C ARG A 372 -31.40 -17.73 -10.90
N LEU A 373 -31.20 -19.03 -11.02
CA LEU A 373 -30.19 -19.65 -11.89
C LEU A 373 -30.84 -19.95 -13.23
#